data_AF-C3ZTM3-F1
#
_entry.id   AF-C3ZTM3-F1
#
_cell.length_a   1.000
_cell.length_b   1.000
_cell.length_c   1.000
_cell.angle_alpha   90.00
_cell.angle_beta   90.00
_cell.angle_gamma   90.00
#
_symmetry.space_group_name_H-M   'P 1'
#
loop_
_entity.id
_entity.type
_entity.pdbx_description
1 polymer ?
#
loop_
_entity_poly.entity_id
_entity_poly.type
_entity_poly.pdbx_seq_one_letter_code
_entity_poly.pdbx_strand_id
1 'polypeptide(L)'
;MMEERKELVGKRFLCVSGGGKLKFSRISEWEWKSGVIRAVSHKPEDQKHPDFSVYVEFDDRDWEQREWLKVYEGGFQVFLVEKTLVWGQRRGISKSAILWPALAFSYLVDKVSLGQGGRCVLEFLHDRVRTGRRLYLADNND
;
A
#
# COMPACT_ATOMS: atom_id res chain seq x y z
N MET A 1 0.11 -23.17 10.01
CA MET A 1 0.07 -21.90 9.28
C MET A 1 -0.12 -20.81 10.33
N MET A 2 0.88 -19.95 10.57
CA MET A 2 0.71 -18.85 11.53
C MET A 2 -0.26 -17.85 10.92
N GLU A 3 -1.42 -17.67 11.54
CA GLU A 3 -2.34 -16.59 11.20
C GLU A 3 -1.63 -15.27 11.58
N GLU A 4 -1.08 -14.60 10.57
CA GLU A 4 -0.39 -13.33 10.73
C GLU A 4 -1.41 -12.33 11.32
N ARG A 5 -1.12 -11.77 12.50
CA ARG A 5 -2.03 -10.78 13.12
C ARG A 5 -2.22 -9.63 12.15
N LYS A 6 -3.47 -9.43 11.70
CA LYS A 6 -3.90 -8.29 10.87
C LYS A 6 -3.92 -6.99 11.69
N GLU A 7 -2.82 -6.69 12.34
CA GLU A 7 -2.63 -5.43 13.02
C GLU A 7 -2.37 -4.36 11.96
N LEU A 8 -3.33 -3.44 11.81
CA LEU A 8 -3.23 -2.32 10.88
C LEU A 8 -2.59 -1.10 11.55
N VAL A 9 -2.72 -0.96 12.86
CA VAL A 9 -2.15 0.18 13.59
C VAL A 9 -0.61 0.12 13.52
N GLY A 10 0.02 1.24 13.26
CA GLY A 10 1.46 1.35 13.04
C GLY A 10 1.92 0.94 11.64
N LYS A 11 1.07 0.30 10.83
CA LYS A 11 1.41 -0.08 9.46
C LYS A 11 1.40 1.11 8.54
N ARG A 12 2.23 1.02 7.49
CA ARG A 12 2.19 1.95 6.38
C ARG A 12 1.02 1.67 5.47
N PHE A 13 0.43 2.74 4.92
CA PHE A 13 -0.57 2.62 3.88
C PHE A 13 -0.17 3.39 2.62
N LEU A 14 -0.73 2.96 1.49
CA LEU A 14 -0.70 3.66 0.22
C LEU A 14 -2.13 3.69 -0.32
N CYS A 15 -2.61 4.83 -0.80
CA CYS A 15 -3.94 4.90 -1.40
C CYS A 15 -4.00 5.84 -2.60
N VAL A 16 -4.96 5.55 -3.47
CA VAL A 16 -5.34 6.40 -4.59
C VAL A 16 -6.86 6.54 -4.59
N SER A 17 -7.32 7.77 -4.48
CA SER A 17 -8.74 8.14 -4.60
C SER A 17 -9.02 8.63 -6.02
N GLY A 18 -10.25 8.49 -6.50
CA GLY A 18 -10.65 9.16 -7.75
C GLY A 18 -11.83 8.53 -8.47
N GLY A 19 -12.43 9.27 -9.39
CA GLY A 19 -13.53 8.82 -10.25
C GLY A 19 -13.11 8.47 -11.70
N GLY A 20 -11.88 8.78 -12.10
CA GLY A 20 -11.38 8.56 -13.47
C GLY A 20 -10.87 7.14 -13.71
N LYS A 21 -10.82 6.67 -14.97
CA LYS A 21 -10.22 5.38 -15.31
C LYS A 21 -8.70 5.41 -15.14
N LEU A 22 -8.18 4.82 -14.06
CA LEU A 22 -6.75 4.62 -13.88
C LEU A 22 -6.23 3.57 -14.88
N LYS A 23 -5.13 3.89 -15.56
CA LYS A 23 -4.43 2.95 -16.45
C LYS A 23 -3.22 2.39 -15.73
N PHE A 24 -3.15 1.06 -15.67
CA PHE A 24 -2.05 0.32 -15.05
C PHE A 24 -0.68 0.68 -15.62
N SER A 25 -0.59 0.96 -16.93
CA SER A 25 0.66 1.37 -17.59
C SER A 25 1.27 2.67 -17.05
N ARG A 26 0.49 3.46 -16.32
CA ARG A 26 0.90 4.74 -15.72
C ARG A 26 0.84 4.70 -14.19
N ILE A 27 1.00 3.52 -13.59
CA ILE A 27 0.91 3.34 -12.12
C ILE A 27 1.84 4.26 -11.34
N SER A 28 3.02 4.56 -11.87
CA SER A 28 3.99 5.48 -11.27
C SER A 28 3.51 6.94 -11.26
N GLU A 29 2.52 7.28 -12.08
CA GLU A 29 1.98 8.63 -12.23
C GLU A 29 0.65 8.83 -11.48
N TRP A 30 0.15 7.81 -10.79
CA TRP A 30 -1.06 7.96 -9.99
C TRP A 30 -0.79 8.89 -8.80
N GLU A 31 -1.83 9.59 -8.34
CA GLU A 31 -1.78 10.49 -7.17
C GLU A 31 -1.74 9.68 -5.87
N TRP A 32 -0.64 8.95 -5.67
CA TRP A 32 -0.41 8.15 -4.47
C TRP A 32 -0.31 9.03 -3.24
N LYS A 33 -1.20 8.79 -2.28
CA LYS A 33 -1.08 9.27 -0.91
C LYS A 33 -0.59 8.16 -0.01
N SER A 34 0.02 8.54 1.10
CA SER A 34 0.64 7.59 2.00
C SER A 34 0.82 8.14 3.39
N GLY A 35 1.06 7.21 4.30
CA GLY A 35 1.36 7.57 5.66
C GLY A 35 1.34 6.35 6.56
N VAL A 36 0.97 6.58 7.81
CA VAL A 36 0.88 5.57 8.86
C VAL A 36 -0.54 5.54 9.42
N ILE A 37 -1.06 4.32 9.63
CA ILE A 37 -2.33 4.11 10.33
C ILE A 37 -2.08 4.26 11.84
N ARG A 38 -2.80 5.16 12.49
CA ARG A 38 -2.67 5.47 13.93
C ARG A 38 -3.76 4.84 14.78
N ALA A 39 -4.94 4.60 14.21
CA ALA A 39 -6.04 3.87 14.86
C ALA A 39 -6.97 3.23 13.83
N VAL A 40 -7.82 2.31 14.28
CA VAL A 40 -8.89 1.67 13.49
C VAL A 40 -10.21 1.76 14.23
N SER A 41 -11.32 1.89 13.51
CA SER A 41 -12.65 2.03 14.13
C SER A 41 -13.23 0.70 14.61
N HIS A 42 -12.79 -0.42 14.05
CA HIS A 42 -13.28 -1.76 14.38
C HIS A 42 -12.12 -2.71 14.69
N LYS A 43 -12.46 -3.84 15.29
CA LYS A 43 -11.51 -4.93 15.54
C LYS A 43 -11.10 -5.61 14.22
N PRO A 44 -9.95 -6.31 14.18
CA PRO A 44 -9.46 -6.97 12.97
C PRO A 44 -10.47 -7.95 12.33
N GLU A 45 -11.29 -8.63 13.13
CA GLU A 45 -12.36 -9.51 12.65
C GLU A 45 -13.42 -8.80 11.80
N ASP A 46 -13.67 -7.51 12.08
CA ASP A 46 -14.69 -6.69 11.46
C ASP A 46 -14.12 -5.74 10.39
N GLN A 47 -12.89 -5.98 9.95
CA GLN A 47 -12.20 -5.13 8.96
C GLN A 47 -12.98 -5.02 7.63
N LYS A 48 -13.87 -5.96 7.32
CA LYS A 48 -14.71 -5.95 6.10
C LYS A 48 -16.04 -5.19 6.28
N HIS A 49 -16.30 -4.63 7.46
CA HIS A 49 -17.52 -3.86 7.70
C HIS A 49 -17.57 -2.64 6.76
N PRO A 50 -18.72 -2.30 6.15
CA PRO A 50 -18.82 -1.17 5.23
C PRO A 50 -18.34 0.17 5.83
N ASP A 51 -18.64 0.40 7.11
CA ASP A 51 -18.21 1.59 7.86
C ASP A 51 -16.78 1.51 8.42
N PHE A 52 -16.00 0.50 8.03
CA PHE A 52 -14.63 0.35 8.49
C PHE A 52 -13.79 1.57 8.10
N SER A 53 -13.14 2.15 9.11
CA SER A 53 -12.41 3.41 8.98
C SER A 53 -11.05 3.33 9.67
N VAL A 54 -10.08 4.05 9.12
CA VAL A 54 -8.71 4.12 9.63
C VAL A 54 -8.38 5.58 9.96
N TYR A 55 -7.81 5.83 11.14
CA TYR A 55 -7.27 7.13 11.49
C TYR A 55 -5.82 7.20 11.01
N VAL A 56 -5.48 8.17 10.18
CA VAL A 56 -4.20 8.20 9.49
C VAL A 56 -3.43 9.48 9.72
N GLU A 57 -2.12 9.36 9.65
CA GLU A 57 -1.17 10.47 9.55
C GLU A 57 -0.48 10.37 8.19
N PHE A 58 -0.62 11.38 7.35
CA PHE A 58 0.02 11.41 6.03
C PHE A 58 1.48 11.83 6.12
N ASP A 59 2.33 11.30 5.23
CA ASP A 59 3.77 11.60 5.23
C ASP A 59 4.07 13.08 4.89
N ASP A 60 3.19 13.73 4.11
CA ASP A 60 3.37 15.07 3.54
C ASP A 60 2.53 16.14 4.25
N ARG A 61 1.96 15.82 5.42
CA ARG A 61 1.09 16.73 6.18
C ARG A 61 1.50 16.78 7.65
N ASP A 62 1.15 17.87 8.32
CA ASP A 62 1.32 17.98 9.76
C ASP A 62 0.44 17.02 10.54
N TRP A 63 0.88 16.67 11.74
CA TRP A 63 0.18 15.75 12.64
C TRP A 63 -1.22 16.23 13.06
N GLU A 64 -1.50 17.54 12.99
CA GLU A 64 -2.81 18.13 13.25
C GLU A 64 -3.83 17.82 12.14
N GLN A 65 -3.35 17.48 10.95
CA GLN A 65 -4.17 17.14 9.78
C GLN A 65 -4.52 15.65 9.70
N ARG A 66 -4.30 14.91 10.79
CA ARG A 66 -4.72 13.50 10.89
C ARG A 66 -6.23 13.41 10.76
N GLU A 67 -6.68 12.46 9.95
CA GLU A 67 -8.11 12.31 9.63
C GLU A 67 -8.54 10.85 9.65
N TRP A 68 -9.85 10.65 9.83
CA TRP A 68 -10.48 9.35 9.66
C TRP A 68 -10.84 9.15 8.19
N LEU A 69 -10.36 8.06 7.59
CA LEU A 69 -10.70 7.65 6.23
C LEU A 69 -11.64 6.45 6.26
N LYS A 70 -12.80 6.56 5.62
CA LYS A 70 -13.69 5.42 5.36
C LYS A 70 -13.09 4.54 4.26
N VAL A 71 -12.67 3.32 4.59
CA VAL A 71 -11.88 2.50 3.66
C VAL A 71 -12.70 2.07 2.44
N TYR A 72 -13.93 1.63 2.63
CA TYR A 72 -14.77 1.13 1.52
C TYR A 72 -15.65 2.22 0.88
N GLU A 73 -16.10 3.18 1.68
CA GLU A 73 -16.96 4.28 1.20
C GLU A 73 -16.18 5.54 0.78
N GLY A 74 -14.90 5.68 1.13
CA GLY A 74 -14.09 6.88 0.88
C GLY A 74 -13.67 7.12 -0.57
N GLY A 75 -14.32 6.45 -1.53
CA GLY A 75 -14.05 6.66 -2.96
C GLY A 75 -12.66 6.19 -3.42
N PHE A 76 -11.98 5.36 -2.63
CA PHE A 76 -10.69 4.79 -3.02
C PHE A 76 -10.85 3.85 -4.21
N GLN A 77 -9.94 3.96 -5.18
CA GLN A 77 -9.75 2.96 -6.21
C GLN A 77 -8.78 1.88 -5.73
N VAL A 78 -7.76 2.28 -4.98
CA VAL A 78 -6.78 1.38 -4.37
C VAL A 78 -6.49 1.85 -2.95
N PHE A 79 -6.47 0.91 -2.01
CA PHE A 79 -6.01 1.12 -0.64
C PHE A 79 -5.18 -0.08 -0.22
N LEU A 80 -3.89 0.15 -0.01
CA LEU A 80 -2.88 -0.85 0.32
C LEU A 80 -2.39 -0.66 1.74
N VAL A 81 -2.08 -1.76 2.42
CA VAL A 81 -1.45 -1.74 3.73
C VAL A 81 -0.25 -2.66 3.74
N GLU A 82 0.82 -2.19 4.35
CA GLU A 82 2.03 -2.96 4.59
C GLU A 82 1.69 -4.32 5.20
N LYS A 83 2.18 -5.37 4.55
CA LYS A 83 2.06 -6.74 5.02
C LYS A 83 3.35 -7.13 5.75
N THR A 84 4.46 -7.14 5.02
CA THR A 84 5.73 -7.67 5.51
C THR A 84 6.93 -7.08 4.76
N LEU A 85 8.13 -7.32 5.29
CA LEU A 85 9.39 -7.05 4.60
C LEU A 85 9.79 -8.24 3.74
N VAL A 86 10.23 -7.97 2.51
CA VAL A 86 10.70 -8.97 1.56
C VAL A 86 12.03 -8.57 0.95
N TRP A 87 12.73 -9.55 0.39
CA TRP A 87 13.90 -9.34 -0.45
C TRP A 87 13.47 -9.49 -1.91
N GLY A 88 13.50 -8.42 -2.69
CA GLY A 88 13.04 -8.42 -4.08
C GLY A 88 14.11 -7.96 -5.06
N GLN A 89 14.04 -8.41 -6.31
CA GLN A 89 14.95 -7.94 -7.35
C GLN A 89 14.46 -6.62 -7.97
N ARG A 90 15.33 -5.60 -8.02
CA ARG A 90 15.04 -4.32 -8.71
C ARG A 90 15.29 -4.47 -10.21
N ARG A 91 14.23 -4.71 -10.99
CA ARG A 91 14.31 -4.77 -12.46
C ARG A 91 14.74 -3.40 -13.01
N GLY A 92 15.77 -3.37 -13.87
CA GLY A 92 16.22 -2.17 -14.60
C GLY A 92 17.42 -1.41 -14.04
N ILE A 93 17.99 -1.80 -12.88
CA ILE A 93 19.17 -1.12 -12.29
C ILE A 93 20.44 -1.95 -12.41
N SER A 94 20.33 -3.28 -12.50
CA SER A 94 21.48 -4.16 -12.71
C SER A 94 21.04 -5.51 -13.27
N LYS A 95 21.90 -6.14 -14.09
CA LYS A 95 21.78 -7.56 -14.50
C LYS A 95 22.13 -8.54 -13.36
N SER A 96 22.62 -8.03 -12.22
CA SER A 96 23.00 -8.85 -11.08
C SER A 96 21.78 -9.34 -10.29
N ALA A 97 21.86 -10.56 -9.76
CA ALA A 97 20.89 -11.19 -8.85
C ALA A 97 20.86 -10.55 -7.43
N ILE A 98 21.17 -9.26 -7.30
CA ILE A 98 21.15 -8.57 -6.01
C ILE A 98 19.71 -8.32 -5.61
N LEU A 99 19.31 -8.91 -4.49
CA LEU A 99 18.03 -8.64 -3.85
C LEU A 99 18.15 -7.42 -2.95
N TRP A 100 17.12 -6.59 -2.95
CA TRP A 100 17.02 -5.38 -2.15
C TRP A 100 15.85 -5.50 -1.18
N PRO A 101 15.96 -4.94 0.03
CA PRO A 101 14.87 -4.96 0.99
C PRO A 101 13.72 -4.05 0.51
N ALA A 102 12.50 -4.58 0.55
CA ALA A 102 11.29 -3.89 0.16
C ALA A 102 10.15 -4.16 1.13
N LEU A 103 9.22 -3.21 1.24
CA LEU A 103 7.92 -3.44 1.87
C LEU A 103 6.98 -4.04 0.84
N ALA A 104 6.39 -5.19 1.16
CA ALA A 104 5.31 -5.79 0.41
C ALA A 104 3.96 -5.35 0.99
N PHE A 105 3.03 -5.03 0.11
CA PHE A 105 1.71 -4.54 0.49
C PHE A 105 0.61 -5.57 0.18
N SER A 106 -0.42 -5.55 1.03
CA SER A 106 -1.69 -6.23 0.85
C SER A 106 -2.79 -5.24 0.48
N TYR A 107 -3.87 -5.73 -0.11
CA TYR A 107 -4.96 -4.90 -0.61
C TYR A 107 -6.12 -4.89 0.40
N LEU A 108 -6.51 -3.69 0.85
CA LEU A 108 -7.82 -3.47 1.49
C LEU A 108 -8.88 -3.16 0.45
N VAL A 109 -8.52 -2.37 -0.55
CA VAL A 109 -9.36 -2.01 -1.70
C VAL A 109 -8.54 -2.16 -2.98
N ASP A 110 -9.10 -2.82 -3.97
CA ASP A 110 -8.51 -2.96 -5.30
C ASP A 110 -9.60 -2.99 -6.39
N LYS A 111 -10.03 -1.80 -6.83
CA LYS A 111 -11.05 -1.64 -7.89
C LYS A 111 -10.45 -1.67 -9.30
N VAL A 112 -9.13 -1.71 -9.40
CA VAL A 112 -8.38 -1.66 -10.68
C VAL A 112 -7.71 -3.00 -11.01
N SER A 113 -7.97 -4.03 -10.19
CA SER A 113 -7.42 -5.38 -10.34
C SER A 113 -5.88 -5.42 -10.30
N LEU A 114 -5.28 -4.58 -9.46
CA LEU A 114 -3.83 -4.50 -9.29
C LEU A 114 -3.23 -5.82 -8.74
N GLY A 115 -3.96 -6.52 -7.88
CA GLY A 115 -3.58 -7.82 -7.32
C GLY A 115 -3.90 -9.02 -8.22
N GLN A 116 -4.47 -8.81 -9.41
CA GLN A 116 -4.80 -9.90 -10.32
C GLN A 116 -3.55 -10.71 -10.70
N GLY A 117 -3.68 -12.04 -10.71
CA GLY A 117 -2.55 -12.93 -10.97
C GLY A 117 -1.62 -13.13 -9.77
N GLY A 118 -2.04 -12.71 -8.57
CA GLY A 118 -1.24 -12.87 -7.35
C GLY A 118 -0.12 -11.85 -7.21
N ARG A 119 -0.23 -10.70 -7.87
CA ARG A 119 0.76 -9.64 -7.80
C ARG A 119 0.73 -8.94 -6.45
N CYS A 120 1.90 -8.61 -5.92
CA CYS A 120 2.03 -7.71 -4.80
C CYS A 120 2.73 -6.41 -5.22
N VAL A 121 2.37 -5.32 -4.54
CA VAL A 121 3.05 -4.04 -4.68
C VAL A 121 4.26 -4.04 -3.75
N LEU A 122 5.41 -3.66 -4.29
CA LEU A 122 6.67 -3.50 -3.57
C LEU A 122 7.12 -2.04 -3.54
N GLU A 123 7.57 -1.59 -2.39
CA GLU A 123 8.27 -0.32 -2.22
C GLU A 123 9.67 -0.61 -1.66
N PHE A 124 10.72 -0.43 -2.46
CA PHE A 124 12.09 -0.63 -2.00
C PHE A 124 12.50 0.46 -1.01
N LEU A 125 13.08 0.06 0.12
CA LEU A 125 13.46 1.00 1.19
C LEU A 125 14.49 2.04 0.72
N HIS A 126 15.32 1.67 -0.26
CA HIS A 126 16.32 2.56 -0.85
C HIS A 126 15.71 3.73 -1.64
N ASP A 127 14.57 3.51 -2.32
CA ASP A 127 13.99 4.48 -3.25
C ASP A 127 13.33 5.64 -2.49
N ARG A 128 12.87 5.36 -1.28
CA ARG A 128 12.28 6.34 -0.36
C ARG A 128 13.18 7.54 -0.08
N VAL A 129 14.47 7.30 0.03
CA VAL A 129 15.44 8.29 0.52
C VAL A 129 16.02 9.13 -0.60
N ARG A 130 16.05 8.63 -1.85
CA ARG A 130 16.89 9.22 -2.92
C ARG A 130 16.15 9.70 -4.16
N THR A 131 15.00 9.13 -4.50
CA THR A 131 14.37 9.33 -5.83
C THR A 131 12.89 9.67 -5.80
N GLY A 132 12.30 9.80 -4.61
CA GLY A 132 10.84 9.78 -4.46
C GLY A 132 10.29 8.34 -4.50
N ARG A 133 9.04 8.17 -4.04
CA ARG A 133 8.40 6.85 -3.94
C ARG A 133 8.27 6.22 -5.33
N ARG A 134 8.88 5.04 -5.49
CA ARG A 134 8.71 4.20 -6.68
C ARG A 134 8.12 2.86 -6.28
N LEU A 135 6.98 2.53 -6.88
CA LEU A 135 6.29 1.27 -6.66
C LEU A 135 6.63 0.30 -7.79
N TYR A 136 6.80 -0.96 -7.41
CA TYR A 136 7.08 -2.07 -8.31
C TYR A 136 6.02 -3.14 -8.11
N LEU A 137 5.78 -3.94 -9.14
CA LEU A 137 4.91 -5.09 -9.05
C LEU A 137 5.78 -6.34 -9.15
N ALA A 138 5.66 -7.20 -8.15
CA ALA A 138 6.27 -8.51 -8.15
C ALA A 138 5.17 -9.56 -8.33
N ASP A 139 5.48 -10.59 -9.12
CA ASP A 139 4.63 -11.77 -9.24
C ASP A 139 4.99 -12.75 -8.10
N ASN A 140 4.09 -13.67 -7.73
CA ASN A 140 4.33 -14.66 -6.66
C ASN A 140 5.53 -15.61 -6.91
N ASN A 141 6.16 -15.54 -8.07
CA ASN A 141 7.33 -16.35 -8.44
C ASN A 141 8.67 -15.59 -8.31
N ASP A 142 8.65 -14.33 -7.87
CA ASP A 142 9.86 -13.53 -7.58
C ASP A 142 10.29 -13.67 -6.11
#